data_AF-A0A1V5P1M9-F1
#
_entry.id   AF-A0A1V5P1M9-F1
#
_cell.length_a   1.000
_cell.length_b   1.000
_cell.length_c   1.000
_cell.angle_alpha   90.00
_cell.angle_beta   90.00
_cell.angle_gamma   90.00
#
_symmetry.space_group_name_H-M   'P 1'
#
loop_
_entity.id
_entity.type
_entity.pdbx_description
1 polymer ?
#
loop_
_entity_poly.entity_id
_entity_poly.type
_entity_poly.pdbx_seq_one_letter_code
_entity_poly.pdbx_strand_id
1 'polypeptide(L)' 'MLREDVVETIKSGQFHLYPVKTIDQGIEILTGRKAGIRKLDGKFEKDSVNELVDQKLLDFALKLKDFGAEKEKK' A
#
# COMPACT_ATOMS: atom_id res chain seq x y z
N MET A 1 6.77 -7.59 -28.14
CA MET A 1 7.59 -6.40 -28.43
C MET A 1 6.72 -5.16 -28.16
N LEU A 2 7.25 -4.11 -27.54
CA LEU A 2 6.49 -2.86 -27.34
C LEU A 2 6.33 -2.13 -28.68
N ARG A 3 5.27 -1.33 -28.82
CA ARG A 3 5.09 -0.48 -29.99
C ARG A 3 6.18 0.60 -30.06
N GLU A 4 6.53 1.02 -31.27
CA GLU A 4 7.62 1.99 -31.51
C GLU A 4 7.36 3.35 -30.84
N ASP A 5 6.11 3.83 -30.85
CA ASP A 5 5.71 5.09 -30.21
C ASP A 5 5.96 5.09 -28.70
N VAL A 6 5.70 3.95 -28.04
CA VAL A 6 5.98 3.78 -26.61
C VAL A 6 7.49 3.81 -26.35
N VAL A 7 8.28 3.14 -27.20
CA VAL A 7 9.75 3.12 -27.08
C VAL A 7 10.34 4.54 -27.22
N GLU A 8 9.86 5.33 -28.18
CA GLU A 8 10.34 6.69 -28.38
C GLU A 8 9.92 7.63 -27.23
N THR A 9 8.72 7.44 -26.68
CA THR A 9 8.23 8.19 -25.52
C THR A 9 9.06 7.88 -24.26
N ILE A 10 9.50 6.62 -24.09
CA ILE A 10 10.42 6.22 -23.02
C ILE A 10 11.79 6.90 -23.21
N LYS A 11 12.35 6.86 -24.43
CA LYS A 11 13.66 7.49 -24.74
C LYS A 11 13.65 9.01 -24.51
N SER A 12 12.53 9.67 -24.82
CA SER A 12 12.34 11.11 -24.59
C SER A 12 12.03 11.46 -23.12
N GLY A 13 11.97 10.48 -22.22
CA GLY A 13 11.76 10.68 -20.79
C GLY A 13 10.33 11.09 -20.41
N GLN A 14 9.39 11.03 -21.36
CA GLN A 14 7.97 11.39 -21.15
C GLN A 14 7.15 10.20 -20.62
N PHE A 15 7.71 9.01 -20.65
CA PHE A 15 7.10 7.80 -20.10
C PHE A 15 8.13 6.96 -19.35
N HIS A 16 7.71 6.36 -18.24
CA HIS A 16 8.58 5.55 -17.40
C HIS A 16 7.97 4.16 -17.21
N LEU A 17 8.79 3.13 -17.42
CA LEU A 17 8.40 1.73 -17.23
C LEU A 17 9.14 1.17 -16.02
N TYR A 18 8.39 0.68 -15.02
CA TYR A 18 8.94 0.09 -13.81
C TYR A 18 8.53 -1.39 -13.70
N PRO A 19 9.43 -2.34 -13.99
CA PRO A 19 9.14 -3.76 -13.82
C PRO A 19 9.18 -4.12 -12.33
N VAL A 20 8.14 -4.80 -11.85
CA VAL A 20 8.04 -5.28 -10.47
C VAL A 20 7.68 -6.76 -10.43
N LYS A 21 8.14 -7.45 -9.38
CA LYS A 21 7.85 -8.86 -9.10
C LYS A 21 6.76 -9.05 -8.04
N THR A 22 6.63 -8.08 -7.14
CA THR A 22 5.68 -8.14 -6.02
C THR A 22 4.88 -6.86 -5.94
N ILE A 23 3.71 -6.95 -5.31
CA ILE A 23 2.85 -5.78 -5.04
C ILE A 23 3.59 -4.76 -4.18
N ASP A 24 4.40 -5.23 -3.22
CA ASP A 24 5.22 -4.38 -2.35
C ASP A 24 6.17 -3.48 -3.15
N GLN A 25 6.83 -4.00 -4.18
CA GLN A 25 7.69 -3.17 -5.03
C GLN A 25 6.88 -2.09 -5.77
N GLY A 26 5.69 -2.44 -6.23
CA GLY A 26 4.79 -1.49 -6.89
C GLY A 26 4.33 -0.37 -5.96
N ILE A 27 3.95 -0.71 -4.72
CA ILE A 27 3.49 0.29 -3.75
C ILE A 27 4.62 1.22 -3.30
N GLU A 28 5.85 0.71 -3.21
CA GLU A 28 7.04 1.53 -2.94
C GLU A 28 7.28 2.57 -4.03
N ILE A 29 7.16 2.18 -5.31
CA ILE A 29 7.32 3.09 -6.45
C ILE A 29 6.23 4.17 -6.44
N LEU A 30 4.97 3.78 -6.20
CA LEU A 30 3.84 4.71 -6.26
C LEU A 30 3.79 5.69 -5.08
N THR A 31 4.25 5.27 -3.91
CA THR A 31 4.11 6.05 -2.67
C THR A 31 5.41 6.69 -2.19
N GLY A 32 6.57 6.24 -2.70
CA GLY A 32 7.88 6.66 -2.21
C GLY A 32 8.20 6.20 -0.78
N ARG A 33 7.42 5.27 -0.22
CA ARG A 33 7.57 4.73 1.14
C ARG A 33 7.80 3.23 1.07
N LYS A 34 8.59 2.68 1.99
CA LYS A 34 8.77 1.22 2.11
C LYS A 34 7.43 0.53 2.31
N ALA A 35 7.23 -0.62 1.68
CA ALA A 35 6.03 -1.44 1.88
C ALA A 35 5.95 -1.91 3.34
N GLY A 36 7.08 -2.38 3.89
CA GLY A 36 7.23 -2.81 5.27
C GLY A 36 6.91 -4.28 5.49
N ILE A 37 7.80 -4.99 6.17
CA ILE A 37 7.68 -6.43 6.42
C ILE A 37 7.00 -6.68 7.78
N ARG A 38 6.21 -7.76 7.87
CA ARG A 38 5.64 -8.21 9.14
C ARG A 38 6.73 -8.85 10.01
N LYS A 39 6.90 -8.34 11.21
CA LYS A 39 7.85 -8.84 12.21
C LYS A 39 7.29 -10.02 12.98
N LEU A 40 8.16 -10.69 13.75
CA LEU A 40 7.80 -11.82 14.63
C LEU A 40 6.78 -11.43 15.72
N ASP A 41 6.77 -10.17 16.15
CA ASP A 41 5.80 -9.63 17.11
C ASP A 41 4.41 -9.39 16.49
N GLY A 42 4.23 -9.72 15.21
CA GLY A 42 2.99 -9.56 14.46
C GLY A 42 2.76 -8.16 13.89
N LYS A 43 3.59 -7.16 14.23
CA LYS A 43 3.51 -5.78 13.75
C LYS A 43 4.34 -5.58 12.47
N PHE A 44 4.00 -4.57 11.68
CA PHE A 44 4.82 -4.16 10.54
C PHE A 44 5.97 -3.24 10.94
N GLU A 45 6.98 -3.11 10.07
CA GLU A 45 8.06 -2.13 10.22
C GLU A 45 7.52 -0.70 10.30
N LYS A 46 8.15 0.13 11.14
CA LYS A 46 7.73 1.51 11.35
C LYS A 46 7.87 2.36 10.09
N ASP A 47 7.00 3.35 9.96
CA ASP A 47 6.95 4.33 8.87
C ASP A 47 6.74 3.71 7.48
N SER A 48 6.18 2.49 7.46
CA SER A 48 5.90 1.74 6.25
C SER A 48 4.43 1.84 5.83
N VAL A 49 4.15 1.55 4.56
CA VAL A 49 2.77 1.51 4.05
C VAL A 49 1.94 0.47 4.81
N ASN A 50 2.48 -0.71 5.05
CA ASN A 50 1.75 -1.80 5.72
C ASN A 50 1.48 -1.49 7.20
N GLU A 51 2.35 -0.75 7.90
CA GLU A 51 2.04 -0.26 9.24
C GLU A 51 0.86 0.71 9.22
N LEU A 52 0.84 1.68 8.29
CA LEU A 52 -0.26 2.65 8.19
C LEU A 52 -1.59 1.97 7.86
N VAL A 53 -1.56 0.95 7.00
CA VAL A 53 -2.73 0.13 6.67
C VAL A 53 -3.23 -0.63 7.89
N ASP A 54 -2.34 -1.32 8.62
CA ASP A 54 -2.67 -2.08 9.83
C ASP A 54 -3.32 -1.19 10.90
N GLN A 55 -2.74 -0.01 11.15
CA GLN A 55 -3.31 0.98 12.06
C GLN A 55 -4.71 1.44 11.60
N LYS A 56 -4.91 1.65 10.30
CA LYS A 56 -6.19 2.12 9.78
C LYS A 56 -7.28 1.05 9.85
N LEU A 57 -6.92 -0.21 9.61
CA LEU A 57 -7.83 -1.35 9.77
C LEU A 57 -8.23 -1.53 11.23
N LEU A 58 -7.31 -1.34 12.17
CA LEU A 58 -7.62 -1.36 13.60
C LEU A 58 -8.59 -0.24 13.99
N ASP A 59 -8.38 0.98 13.51
CA ASP A 59 -9.30 2.12 13.71
C ASP A 59 -10.72 1.79 13.21
N PHE A 60 -10.84 1.18 12.03
CA PHE A 60 -12.14 0.75 11.50
C PHE A 60 -12.80 -0.34 12.35
N ALA A 61 -12.03 -1.33 12.79
CA ALA A 61 -12.53 -2.41 13.63
C ALA A 61 -13.07 -1.90 14.98
N LEU A 62 -12.36 -0.95 15.61
CA LEU A 62 -12.79 -0.32 16.86
C LEU A 62 -14.11 0.46 16.67
N LYS A 63 -14.20 1.27 15.61
CA LYS A 63 -15.42 2.02 15.30
C LYS A 63 -16.62 1.13 15.02
N LEU A 64 -16.41 0.03 14.30
CA LEU A 64 -17.47 -0.95 14.03
C LEU A 64 -17.96 -1.62 15.32
N LYS A 65 -17.04 -1.96 16.24
CA LYS A 65 -17.38 -2.52 17.54
C LYS A 65 -18.23 -1.54 18.37
N ASP A 66 -17.82 -0.28 18.43
CA ASP A 66 -18.53 0.75 19.20
C ASP A 66 -19.94 0.99 18.64
N PHE A 67 -20.09 1.04 17.32
CA PHE A 67 -21.39 1.15 16.66
C PHE A 67 -22.33 -0.02 16.97
N GLY A 68 -21.80 -1.25 17.06
CA GLY A 68 -22.57 -2.42 17.47
C GLY A 68 -23.03 -2.35 18.93
N ALA A 69 -22.14 -1.92 19.83
CA ALA A 69 -22.42 -1.80 21.26
C ALA A 69 -23.47 -0.71 21.59
N GLU A 70 -23.57 0.35 20.80
CA GLU A 70 -24.62 1.37 20.95
C GLU A 70 -26.01 0.84 20.56
N LYS A 71 -26.09 -0.12 19.61
CA LYS A 71 -27.37 -0.71 19.19
C LYS A 71 -27.95 -1.69 20.21
N GLU A 72 -27.11 -2.39 20.98
CA GLU A 72 -27.59 -3.31 22.02
C GLU A 72 -28.10 -2.60 23.28
N LYS A 73 -27.80 -1.30 23.45
CA LYS A 73 -28.24 -0.49 24.59
C LYS A 73 -29.54 0.29 24.34
N LYS A 74 -30.12 0.21 23.14
CA LYS A 74 -31.40 0.82 22.77
C LYS A 74 -32.47 -0.25 22.63
#